data_AF-A0A0F9RVT5-F1
#
_entry.id   AF-A0A0F9RVT5-F1
#
_cell.length_a   1.000
_cell.length_b   1.000
_cell.length_c   1.000
_cell.angle_alpha   90.00
_cell.angle_beta   90.00
_cell.angle_gamma   90.00
#
_symmetry.space_group_name_H-M   'P 1'
#
loop_
_entity.id
_entity.type
_entity.pdbx_description
1 polymer ?
#
loop_
_entity_poly.entity_id
_entity_poly.type
_entity_poly.pdbx_seq_one_letter_code
_entity_poly.pdbx_strand_id
1 'polypeptide(L)'
;MLLNELTRTDPRWHLALPIGGGFTYDHAIWVLDQLGGEIVTSNSQPDELSVVIAYPNRAERDEAKKKLRRLSRGKVKFTWGPGWVPA
;
A
#
# COMPACT_ATOMS: atom_id res chain seq x y z
N MET A 1 13.69 26.65 -9.49
CA MET A 1 12.57 26.47 -8.55
C MET A 1 11.32 26.12 -9.35
N LEU A 2 10.94 24.84 -9.38
CA LEU A 2 9.66 24.38 -9.93
C LEU A 2 9.05 23.45 -8.90
N LEU A 3 8.59 24.06 -7.81
CA LEU A 3 7.96 23.41 -6.67
C LEU A 3 6.50 23.86 -6.68
N ASN A 4 5.68 23.39 -7.63
CA ASN A 4 4.22 23.66 -7.60
C ASN A 4 3.37 22.89 -8.64
N GLU A 5 3.60 21.59 -8.82
CA GLU A 5 2.64 20.75 -9.60
C GLU A 5 2.18 19.49 -8.86
N LEU A 6 2.25 19.49 -7.53
CA LEU A 6 1.69 18.44 -6.67
C LEU A 6 0.31 18.79 -6.07
N THR A 7 -0.46 19.66 -6.74
CA THR A 7 -1.86 19.95 -6.41
C THR A 7 -2.83 19.21 -7.34
N ARG A 8 -2.59 17.92 -7.59
CA ARG A 8 -3.50 17.09 -8.39
C ARG A 8 -3.66 15.70 -7.78
N THR A 9 -4.53 15.60 -6.78
CA THR A 9 -5.35 14.40 -6.49
C THR A 9 -4.68 13.04 -6.79
N ASP A 10 -3.48 12.77 -6.30
CA ASP A 10 -2.96 11.40 -6.34
C ASP A 10 -3.78 10.58 -5.34
N PRO A 11 -4.49 9.53 -5.75
CA PRO A 11 -5.08 8.59 -4.80
C PRO A 11 -3.94 7.81 -4.14
N ARG A 12 -3.33 8.42 -3.11
CA ARG A 12 -2.33 7.81 -2.23
C ARG A 12 -3.02 7.10 -1.08
N TRP A 13 -2.65 5.84 -0.87
CA TRP A 13 -3.28 4.99 0.13
C TRP A 13 -2.24 4.31 0.99
N HIS A 14 -2.47 4.33 2.29
CA HIS A 14 -1.67 3.61 3.26
C HIS A 14 -2.13 2.16 3.33
N LEU A 15 -1.18 1.24 3.20
CA LEU A 15 -1.36 -0.19 3.37
C LEU A 15 -0.41 -0.67 4.46
N ALA A 16 -0.97 -1.26 5.52
CA ALA A 16 -0.21 -1.93 6.55
C ALA A 16 -0.31 -3.46 6.37
N LEU A 17 0.87 -4.10 6.25
CA LEU A 17 1.06 -5.53 6.08
C LEU A 17 1.64 -6.10 7.37
N PRO A 18 0.93 -6.98 8.11
CA PRO A 18 1.49 -7.56 9.32
C PRO A 18 2.63 -8.52 8.96
N ILE A 19 3.76 -8.41 9.65
CA ILE A 19 4.92 -9.30 9.52
C ILE A 19 5.00 -10.16 10.77
N GLY A 20 4.86 -11.47 10.61
CA GLY A 20 4.75 -12.41 11.73
C GLY A 20 3.72 -13.50 11.49
N GLY A 21 3.72 -14.54 12.33
CA GLY A 21 2.72 -15.62 12.28
C GLY A 21 2.69 -16.41 10.95
N GLY A 22 3.81 -16.46 10.21
CA GLY A 22 3.90 -17.09 8.89
C GLY A 22 3.82 -16.13 7.70
N PHE A 23 3.67 -14.83 7.94
CA PHE A 23 3.78 -13.78 6.92
C PHE A 23 5.16 -13.13 7.00
N THR A 24 6.01 -13.38 6.00
CA THR A 24 7.39 -12.88 5.95
C THR A 24 7.49 -11.57 5.18
N TYR A 25 8.64 -10.89 5.30
CA TYR A 25 8.95 -9.70 4.51
C TYR A 25 8.89 -9.98 3.00
N ASP A 26 9.40 -11.14 2.56
CA ASP A 26 9.30 -11.56 1.16
C ASP A 26 7.86 -11.72 0.69
N HIS A 27 6.99 -12.25 1.55
CA HIS A 27 5.56 -12.35 1.24
C HIS A 27 4.93 -10.95 1.17
N ALA A 28 5.32 -10.03 2.05
CA ALA A 28 4.88 -8.65 2.01
C ALA A 28 5.28 -7.95 0.69
N ILE A 29 6.54 -8.09 0.26
CA ILE A 29 7.02 -7.59 -1.03
C ILE A 29 6.27 -8.23 -2.20
N TRP A 30 6.09 -9.56 -2.17
CA TRP A 30 5.33 -10.27 -3.20
C TRP A 30 3.90 -9.74 -3.29
N VAL A 31 3.23 -9.47 -2.17
CA VAL A 31 1.90 -8.87 -2.19
C VAL A 31 1.94 -7.49 -2.85
N LEU A 32 2.91 -6.64 -2.50
CA LEU A 32 3.03 -5.30 -3.08
C LEU A 32 3.20 -5.33 -4.60
N ASP A 33 4.02 -6.23 -5.11
CA ASP A 33 4.23 -6.45 -6.54
C ASP A 33 2.91 -6.79 -7.27
N GLN A 34 2.02 -7.56 -6.64
CA GLN A 34 0.73 -7.94 -7.22
C GLN A 34 -0.29 -6.78 -7.27
N LEU A 35 -0.18 -5.79 -6.39
CA LEU A 35 -1.17 -4.73 -6.26
C LEU A 35 -1.12 -3.73 -7.42
N GLY A 36 0.06 -3.50 -7.98
CA GLY A 36 0.27 -2.59 -9.12
C GLY A 36 0.04 -1.13 -8.73
N GLY A 37 1.10 -0.42 -8.38
CA GLY A 37 1.08 0.99 -7.99
C GLY A 37 2.49 1.46 -7.65
N GLU A 38 2.68 2.77 -7.49
CA GLU A 38 3.98 3.32 -7.14
C GLU A 38 4.12 3.40 -5.61
N ILE A 39 5.16 2.79 -5.06
CA ILE A 39 5.47 2.89 -3.63
C ILE A 39 6.11 4.25 -3.39
N VAL A 40 5.39 5.13 -2.70
CA VAL A 40 5.83 6.50 -2.38
C VAL A 40 6.71 6.52 -1.14
N THR A 41 6.34 5.74 -0.13
CA THR A 41 7.13 5.58 1.10
C THR A 41 6.83 4.24 1.75
N SER A 42 7.79 3.73 2.51
CA SER A 42 7.69 2.50 3.27
C SER A 42 8.32 2.68 4.65
N ASN A 43 7.65 2.22 5.69
CA ASN A 43 8.15 2.13 7.04
C ASN A 43 8.06 0.66 7.50
N SER A 44 9.22 0.05 7.78
CA SER A 44 9.30 -1.32 8.27
C SER A 44 9.47 -1.32 9.79
N GLN A 45 8.50 -1.88 10.49
CA GLN A 45 8.54 -2.23 11.91
C GLN A 45 8.75 -3.75 12.06
N PRO A 46 9.23 -4.24 13.22
CA PRO A 46 9.52 -5.67 13.42
C PRO A 46 8.33 -6.61 13.16
N ASP A 47 7.12 -6.10 13.35
CA ASP A 47 5.84 -6.82 13.25
C ASP A 47 4.92 -6.28 12.15
N GLU A 48 5.33 -5.25 11.41
CA GLU A 48 4.49 -4.61 10.39
C GLU A 48 5.30 -3.88 9.32
N LEU A 49 4.92 -4.05 8.05
CA LEU A 49 5.37 -3.21 6.94
C LEU A 49 4.24 -2.26 6.54
N SER A 50 4.44 -0.98 6.82
CA SER A 50 3.55 0.10 6.44
C SER A 50 4.06 0.75 5.15
N VAL A 51 3.21 0.85 4.12
CA VAL A 51 3.57 1.48 2.84
C VAL A 51 2.51 2.47 2.38
N VAL A 52 2.93 3.50 1.66
CA VAL A 52 2.03 4.38 0.92
C VAL A 52 2.17 4.06 -0.55
N ILE A 53 1.05 3.67 -1.17
CA ILE A 53 0.98 3.35 -2.60
C ILE A 53 0.15 4.41 -3.30
N ALA A 54 0.72 5.02 -4.34
CA ALA A 54 0.01 5.89 -5.26
C ALA A 54 -0.54 5.06 -6.43
N TYR A 55 -1.80 5.33 -6.75
CA TYR A 55 -2.44 4.81 -7.96
C TYR A 55 -2.71 5.99 -8.90
N PRO A 56 -2.79 5.79 -10.21
CA PRO A 56 -3.11 6.87 -11.15
C PRO A 56 -4.59 7.25 -11.11
N ASN A 57 -5.48 6.35 -10.67
CA ASN A 57 -6.91 6.61 -10.58
C ASN A 57 -7.61 5.73 -9.52
N ARG A 58 -8.87 6.06 -9.21
CA ARG A 58 -9.69 5.32 -8.24
C ARG A 58 -10.00 3.88 -8.68
N ALA A 59 -10.14 3.62 -9.98
CA ALA A 59 -10.50 2.31 -10.48
C ALA A 59 -9.36 1.30 -10.25
N GLU A 60 -8.12 1.68 -10.55
CA GLU A 60 -6.93 0.86 -10.30
C GLU A 60 -6.73 0.59 -8.81
N ARG A 61 -6.96 1.59 -7.96
CA ARG A 61 -6.98 1.39 -6.51
C ARG A 61 -8.05 0.40 -6.05
N ASP A 62 -9.26 0.50 -6.59
CA ASP A 62 -10.35 -0.41 -6.21
C ASP A 62 -10.07 -1.84 -6.71
N GLU A 63 -9.39 -2.02 -7.85
CA GLU A 63 -8.87 -3.31 -8.31
C GLU A 63 -7.77 -3.86 -7.38
N ALA A 64 -6.80 -3.03 -6.99
CA ALA A 64 -5.77 -3.42 -6.02
C ALA A 64 -6.39 -3.86 -4.68
N LYS A 65 -7.41 -3.14 -4.20
CA LYS A 65 -8.16 -3.52 -2.99
C LYS A 65 -8.86 -4.87 -3.14
N LYS A 66 -9.40 -5.19 -4.31
CA LYS A 66 -9.98 -6.51 -4.61
C LYS A 66 -8.90 -7.60 -4.64
N LYS A 67 -7.76 -7.34 -5.29
CA LYS A 67 -6.61 -8.26 -5.30
C LYS A 67 -6.12 -8.54 -3.89
N LEU A 68 -5.91 -7.52 -3.07
CA LEU A 68 -5.48 -7.66 -1.67
C LEU A 68 -6.41 -8.57 -0.88
N ARG A 69 -7.73 -8.40 -1.02
CA ARG A 69 -8.74 -9.27 -0.37
C ARG A 69 -8.66 -10.72 -0.86
N ARG A 70 -8.38 -10.94 -2.15
CA ARG A 70 -8.19 -12.29 -2.71
C ARG A 70 -6.90 -12.93 -2.23
N LEU A 71 -5.80 -12.17 -2.20
CA LEU A 71 -4.48 -12.62 -1.73
C LEU A 71 -4.52 -12.98 -0.25
N SER A 72 -5.23 -12.19 0.56
CA SER A 72 -5.33 -12.46 1.99
C SER A 72 -6.17 -13.69 2.31
N ARG A 73 -7.10 -14.10 1.44
CA ARG A 73 -8.14 -15.15 1.67
C ARG A 73 -8.76 -15.10 3.07
N GLY A 74 -8.78 -13.93 3.72
CA GLY A 74 -9.21 -13.73 5.11
C GLY A 74 -8.25 -14.23 6.20
N LYS A 75 -7.09 -14.80 5.85
CA LYS A 75 -6.09 -15.30 6.81
C LYS A 75 -5.21 -14.18 7.39
N VAL A 76 -5.04 -13.08 6.65
CA VAL A 76 -4.21 -11.95 7.04
C VAL A 76 -5.03 -10.67 6.98
N LYS A 77 -5.06 -9.92 8.09
CA LYS A 77 -5.73 -8.62 8.15
C LYS A 77 -4.77 -7.55 7.67
N PHE A 78 -5.21 -6.81 6.65
CA PHE A 78 -4.49 -5.67 6.10
C PHE A 78 -5.27 -4.40 6.41
N THR A 79 -4.58 -3.34 6.84
CA THR A 79 -5.22 -2.04 7.11
C THR A 79 -5.05 -1.15 5.89
N TRP A 80 -6.16 -0.64 5.35
CA TRP A 80 -6.18 0.24 4.18
C TRP A 80 -6.81 1.58 4.57
N GLY A 81 -6.08 2.68 4.38
CA GLY A 81 -6.53 4.02 4.76
C GLY A 81 -6.04 5.09 3.78
N PRO A 82 -6.64 6.31 3.81
CA PRO A 82 -6.07 7.44 3.09
C PRO A 82 -4.64 7.67 3.57
N GLY A 83 -3.69 7.72 2.64
CA GLY A 83 -2.29 7.95 2.95
C GLY A 83 -2.07 9.44 3.21
N TRP A 84 -1.73 9.80 4.45
CA TRP A 84 -1.27 11.15 4.78
C TRP A 84 0.26 11.12 4.81
N VAL A 85 0.90 11.88 3.92
CA VAL A 85 2.34 12.15 3.98
C VAL A 85 2.46 13.57 4.52
N PRO A 86 3.11 13.79 5.68
CA PRO A 86 3.38 15.15 6.15
C PRO A 86 4.19 15.89 5.08
N ALA A 87 3.75 17.10 4.74
CA ALA A 87 4.47 18.01 3.86
C ALA A 87 5.78 18.49 4.48
#